data_AF-A0ABD3VWF8-F1
#
_entry.id   AF-A0ABD3VWF8-F1
#
_cell.length_a   1.000
_cell.length_b   1.000
_cell.length_c   1.000
_cell.angle_alpha   90.00
_cell.angle_beta   90.00
_cell.angle_gamma   90.00
#
_symmetry.space_group_name_H-M   'P 1'
#
loop_
_entity.id
_entity.type
_entity.pdbx_description
1 polymer ?
#
loop_
_entity_poly.entity_id
_entity_poly.type
_entity_poly.pdbx_seq_one_letter_code
_entity_poly.pdbx_strand_id
1 'polypeptide(L)'
;MDPGLSDSSGKISHDHLAVNFKATFFKPAPVRKTFSFRTLSTINIQSFKSDIEASDLLNDQFLATCTDVDKLVDAYTSELSMLLEWRAKLRTKSIILRNDSP
;
A
#
# COMPACT_ATOMS: atom_id res chain seq x y z
N MET A 1 -28.00 -17.35 -51.86
CA MET A 1 -26.71 -16.91 -52.40
C MET A 1 -26.71 -15.39 -52.32
N ASP A 2 -25.86 -14.84 -51.47
CA ASP A 2 -25.76 -13.39 -51.21
C ASP A 2 -25.02 -12.74 -52.39
N PRO A 3 -25.55 -11.68 -53.06
CA PRO A 3 -25.02 -11.21 -54.35
C PRO A 3 -23.67 -10.47 -54.29
N GLY A 4 -23.05 -10.37 -53.12
CA GLY A 4 -21.97 -9.40 -52.87
C GLY A 4 -20.53 -9.86 -53.14
N LEU A 5 -20.26 -11.12 -53.52
CA LEU A 5 -18.90 -11.69 -53.39
C LEU A 5 -18.35 -12.52 -54.57
N SER A 6 -18.98 -12.49 -55.75
CA SER A 6 -18.44 -13.21 -56.92
C SER A 6 -18.41 -12.35 -58.17
N ASP A 7 -17.27 -12.36 -58.87
CA ASP A 7 -17.19 -11.85 -60.24
C ASP A 7 -17.90 -12.78 -61.24
N SER A 8 -18.10 -12.32 -62.46
CA SER A 8 -18.79 -13.06 -63.53
C SER A 8 -18.05 -14.33 -63.99
N SER A 9 -16.91 -14.67 -63.40
CA SER A 9 -16.14 -15.89 -63.67
C SER A 9 -16.32 -16.97 -62.58
N GLY A 10 -17.13 -16.70 -61.55
CA GLY A 10 -17.44 -17.67 -60.49
C GLY A 10 -16.30 -17.88 -59.48
N LYS A 11 -15.30 -17.00 -59.46
CA LYS A 11 -14.24 -17.02 -58.45
C LYS A 11 -14.70 -16.22 -57.23
N ILE A 12 -14.82 -16.92 -56.09
CA ILE A 12 -15.10 -16.33 -54.79
C ILE A 12 -13.83 -15.58 -54.37
N SER A 13 -13.87 -14.24 -54.33
CA SER A 13 -12.78 -13.47 -53.78
C SER A 13 -12.71 -13.75 -52.29
N HIS A 14 -11.60 -14.35 -51.84
CA HIS A 14 -11.35 -14.79 -50.47
C HIS A 14 -11.95 -13.87 -49.39
N ASP A 15 -12.79 -14.42 -48.51
CA ASP A 15 -13.42 -13.78 -47.32
C ASP A 15 -12.41 -13.29 -46.24
N HIS A 16 -11.13 -13.19 -46.58
CA HIS A 16 -10.07 -12.79 -45.69
C HIS A 16 -9.40 -11.54 -46.24
N LEU A 17 -10.07 -10.41 -46.08
CA LEU A 17 -9.42 -9.11 -46.21
C LEU A 17 -8.50 -8.95 -44.99
N ALA A 18 -7.19 -9.06 -45.19
CA ALA A 18 -6.22 -8.74 -44.14
C ALA A 18 -6.23 -7.22 -43.91
N VAL A 19 -7.05 -6.78 -42.96
CA VAL A 19 -7.09 -5.37 -42.55
C VAL A 19 -5.91 -5.11 -41.64
N ASN A 20 -4.84 -4.53 -42.21
CA ASN A 20 -3.74 -4.00 -41.43
C ASN A 20 -4.13 -2.62 -40.90
N PHE A 21 -4.47 -2.53 -39.62
CA PHE A 21 -4.65 -1.26 -38.94
C PHE A 21 -3.59 -1.09 -37.85
N LYS A 22 -3.03 0.11 -37.77
CA LYS A 22 -2.12 0.49 -36.70
C LYS A 22 -2.95 1.18 -35.62
N ALA A 23 -3.24 0.45 -34.54
CA ALA A 23 -3.88 1.05 -33.39
C ALA A 23 -2.85 1.80 -32.56
N THR A 24 -2.95 3.12 -32.52
CA THR A 24 -2.13 3.95 -31.63
C THR A 24 -2.83 4.09 -30.29
N PHE A 25 -2.55 3.17 -29.37
CA PHE A 25 -2.97 3.30 -27.97
C PHE A 25 -1.81 3.86 -27.13
N PHE A 26 -2.07 4.91 -26.37
CA PHE A 26 -1.17 5.32 -25.31
C PHE A 26 -1.27 4.33 -24.16
N LYS A 27 -0.15 3.71 -23.77
CA LYS A 27 -0.10 2.91 -22.55
C LYS A 27 -0.34 3.86 -21.37
N PRO A 28 -1.42 3.69 -20.57
CA PRO A 28 -1.65 4.54 -19.43
C PRO A 28 -0.49 4.42 -18.44
N ALA A 29 -0.16 5.52 -17.78
CA ALA A 29 0.89 5.54 -16.77
C ALA A 29 0.53 4.53 -15.65
N PRO A 30 1.50 3.74 -15.15
CA PRO A 30 1.22 2.79 -14.09
C PRO A 30 0.71 3.50 -12.83
N VAL A 31 -0.41 3.03 -12.27
CA VAL A 31 -0.95 3.60 -11.03
C VAL A 31 -0.06 3.17 -9.86
N ARG A 32 0.42 4.14 -9.08
CA ARG A 32 1.20 3.87 -7.87
C ARG A 32 0.31 4.03 -6.64
N LYS A 33 0.38 3.06 -5.74
CA LYS A 33 -0.17 3.16 -4.39
C LYS A 33 0.97 3.22 -3.39
N THR A 34 0.96 4.25 -2.56
CA THR A 34 1.88 4.42 -1.44
C THR A 34 1.13 4.16 -0.15
N PHE A 35 1.72 3.35 0.72
CA PHE A 35 1.17 3.08 2.04
C PHE A 35 2.29 3.05 3.08
N SER A 36 1.94 3.41 4.31
CA SER A 36 2.84 3.37 5.46
C SER A 36 2.43 2.25 6.41
N PHE A 37 3.42 1.54 6.96
CA PHE A 37 3.20 0.40 7.85
C PHE A 37 4.32 0.28 8.88
N ARG A 38 4.03 -0.34 10.02
CA ARG A 38 5.01 -0.78 11.01
C ARG A 38 5.02 -2.30 11.04
N THR A 39 6.19 -2.92 11.09
CA THR A 39 6.30 -4.37 11.23
C THR A 39 6.32 -4.72 12.72
N LEU A 40 5.16 -4.87 13.35
CA LEU A 40 5.10 -5.11 14.81
C LEU A 40 5.67 -6.47 15.23
N SER A 41 5.69 -7.45 14.33
CA SER A 41 6.27 -8.77 14.59
C SER A 41 7.79 -8.74 14.83
N THR A 42 8.48 -7.65 14.49
CA THR A 42 9.91 -7.50 14.80
C THR A 42 10.17 -6.99 16.21
N ILE A 43 9.13 -6.59 16.94
CA ILE A 43 9.26 -6.13 18.33
C ILE A 43 9.50 -7.36 19.21
N ASN A 44 10.65 -7.39 19.90
CA ASN A 44 10.84 -8.31 21.00
C ASN A 44 9.99 -7.83 22.19
N ILE A 45 8.95 -8.58 22.54
CA ILE A 45 8.00 -8.20 23.59
C ILE A 45 8.69 -8.05 24.94
N GLN A 46 9.67 -8.90 25.25
CA GLN A 46 10.36 -8.83 26.55
C GLN A 46 11.21 -7.57 26.65
N SER A 47 11.98 -7.25 25.60
CA SER A 47 12.74 -6.01 25.55
C SER A 47 11.83 -4.78 25.60
N PHE A 48 10.70 -4.82 24.89
CA PHE A 48 9.73 -3.72 24.90
C PHE A 48 9.10 -3.49 26.27
N LYS A 49 8.79 -4.56 27.01
CA LYS A 49 8.35 -4.46 28.42
C LYS A 49 9.42 -3.83 29.29
N SER A 50 10.66 -4.28 29.17
CA SER A 50 11.78 -3.69 29.91
C SER A 50 12.00 -2.21 29.56
N ASP A 51 11.78 -1.81 28.31
CA ASP A 51 11.86 -0.40 27.91
C ASP A 51 10.75 0.44 28.58
N ILE A 52 9.52 -0.10 28.69
CA ILE A 52 8.42 0.57 29.40
C ILE A 52 8.70 0.66 30.89
N GLU A 53 9.19 -0.41 31.51
CA GLU A 53 9.57 -0.44 32.93
C GLU A 53 10.70 0.54 33.26
N ALA A 54 11.64 0.74 32.32
CA ALA A 54 12.71 1.72 32.44
C ALA A 54 12.28 3.15 32.10
N SER A 55 11.09 3.35 31.53
CA SER A 55 10.60 4.69 31.17
C SER A 55 10.07 5.45 32.38
N ASP A 56 10.09 6.77 32.29
CA ASP A 56 9.57 7.65 33.34
C ASP A 56 8.04 7.55 33.50
N LEU A 57 7.35 6.87 32.58
CA LEU A 57 5.90 6.68 32.61
C LEU A 57 5.43 5.90 33.84
N LEU A 58 6.23 4.93 34.28
CA LEU A 58 5.95 4.11 35.47
C LEU A 58 6.73 4.57 36.71
N ASN A 59 7.34 5.76 36.65
CA ASN A 59 8.06 6.30 37.79
C ASN A 59 7.07 6.69 38.90
N ASP A 60 7.26 6.12 40.09
CA ASP A 60 6.39 6.36 41.26
C ASP A 60 6.25 7.86 41.59
N GLN A 61 7.32 8.64 41.37
CA GLN A 61 7.30 10.08 41.57
C GLN A 61 6.41 10.81 40.55
N PHE A 62 6.42 10.36 39.29
CA PHE A 62 5.57 10.90 38.24
C PHE A 62 4.10 10.58 38.52
N LEU A 63 3.79 9.32 38.86
CA LEU A 63 2.43 8.90 39.18
C LEU A 63 1.86 9.56 40.44
N ALA A 64 2.70 9.82 41.44
CA ALA A 64 2.26 10.50 42.68
C ALA A 64 2.00 12.00 42.51
N THR A 65 2.59 12.64 41.50
CA THR A 65 2.49 14.10 41.29
C THR A 65 1.59 14.51 40.13
N CYS A 66 1.32 13.59 39.20
CA CYS A 66 0.44 13.85 38.06
C CYS A 66 -1.03 13.81 38.51
N THR A 67 -1.59 14.98 38.79
CA THR A 67 -3.01 15.17 39.17
C THR A 67 -3.92 15.46 37.99
N ASP A 68 -3.33 15.64 36.80
CA ASP A 68 -3.99 16.05 35.57
C ASP A 68 -4.03 14.89 34.58
N VAL A 69 -5.23 14.47 34.22
CA VAL A 69 -5.46 13.33 33.34
C VAL A 69 -4.94 13.59 31.93
N ASP A 70 -5.07 14.82 31.43
CA ASP A 70 -4.64 15.15 30.07
C ASP A 70 -3.11 15.06 29.96
N LYS A 71 -2.39 15.53 31.00
CA LYS A 71 -0.92 15.37 31.08
C LYS A 71 -0.48 13.91 31.15
N LEU A 72 -1.26 13.06 31.83
CA LEU A 72 -0.98 11.64 31.89
C LEU A 72 -1.16 10.97 30.52
N VAL A 73 -2.24 11.33 29.81
CA VAL A 73 -2.51 10.84 28.45
C VAL A 73 -1.41 11.28 27.50
N ASP A 74 -1.00 12.55 27.55
CA ASP A 74 0.07 13.08 26.70
C ASP A 74 1.40 12.37 26.96
N ALA A 75 1.76 12.18 28.23
CA ALA A 75 2.97 11.45 28.59
C ALA A 75 2.94 10.00 28.11
N TYR A 76 1.81 9.31 28.31
CA TYR A 76 1.59 7.93 27.83
C TYR A 76 1.72 7.84 26.30
N THR A 77 1.01 8.70 25.57
CA THR A 77 1.00 8.69 24.11
C THR A 77 2.37 9.06 23.55
N SER A 78 3.05 10.05 24.12
CA SER A 78 4.38 10.47 23.70
C SER A 78 5.40 9.35 23.89
N GLU A 79 5.47 8.77 25.09
CA GLU A 79 6.45 7.74 25.43
C GLU A 79 6.27 6.49 24.57
N LEU A 80 5.03 5.98 24.46
CA LEU A 80 4.77 4.81 23.62
C LEU A 80 5.01 5.08 22.13
N SER A 81 4.72 6.29 21.65
CA SER A 81 5.02 6.66 20.27
C SER A 81 6.53 6.66 20.01
N MET A 82 7.33 7.16 20.94
CA MET A 82 8.78 7.14 20.87
C MET A 82 9.34 5.71 20.88
N LEU A 83 8.85 4.86 21.80
CA LEU A 83 9.26 3.45 21.88
C LEU A 83 8.87 2.68 20.62
N LEU A 84 7.67 2.91 20.08
CA LEU A 84 7.24 2.32 18.80
C LEU A 84 8.09 2.82 17.64
N GLU A 85 8.49 4.09 17.62
CA GLU A 85 9.39 4.59 16.59
C GLU A 85 10.77 3.96 16.67
N TRP A 86 11.30 3.75 17.87
CA TRP A 86 12.60 3.11 18.04
C TRP A 86 12.58 1.62 17.68
N ARG A 87 11.61 0.85 18.17
CA ARG A 87 11.53 -0.61 18.00
C ARG A 87 10.87 -1.05 16.69
N ALA A 88 9.98 -0.25 16.13
CA ALA A 88 9.23 -0.57 14.91
C ALA A 88 8.94 0.69 14.07
N LYS A 89 10.02 1.32 13.56
CA LYS A 89 9.98 2.50 12.68
C LYS A 89 8.88 2.43 11.62
N LEU A 90 8.22 3.56 11.39
CA LEU A 90 7.24 3.67 10.32
C LEU A 90 7.96 3.56 8.96
N ARG A 91 7.53 2.60 8.15
CA ARG A 91 8.08 2.38 6.81
C ARG A 91 7.05 2.76 5.77
N THR A 92 7.51 3.35 4.68
CA THR A 92 6.66 3.69 3.53
C THR A 92 7.05 2.81 2.36
N LYS A 93 6.06 2.18 1.72
CA LYS A 93 6.25 1.36 0.53
C LYS A 93 5.33 1.85 -0.58
N SER A 94 5.89 1.96 -1.78
CA SER A 94 5.15 2.22 -3.00
C SER A 94 5.07 0.93 -3.81
N ILE A 95 3.87 0.59 -4.27
CA ILE A 95 3.64 -0.51 -5.20
C ILE A 95 3.04 0.04 -6.48
N ILE A 96 3.41 -0.57 -7.61
CA ILE A 96 2.74 -0.34 -8.88
C ILE A 96 1.55 -1.31 -8.91
N LEU A 97 0.34 -0.77 -9.02
CA LEU A 97 -0.84 -1.57 -9.30
C LEU A 97 -0.72 -2.11 -10.72
N ARG A 98 -0.81 -3.43 -10.83
CA ARG A 98 -1.10 -4.05 -12.12
C ARG A 98 -2.61 -3.91 -12.33
N ASN A 99 -3.01 -3.48 -13.52
CA ASN A 99 -4.42 -3.56 -13.88
C ASN A 99 -4.83 -5.04 -13.88
N ASP A 100 -6.04 -5.32 -13.41
CA ASP A 100 -6.67 -6.61 -13.63
C ASP A 100 -6.94 -6.76 -15.13
N SER A 101 -6.44 -7.85 -15.72
CA SER A 101 -6.63 -8.19 -17.13
C SER A 101 -8.09 -8.58 -17.42
N PRO A 102 -8.54 -8.31 -18.65
CA PRO A 102 -8.83 -9.36 -19.62
C PRO A 102 -7.66 -9.55 -20.60
#